data_AF-A0A0E0R369-F1
#
_entry.id   AF-A0A0E0R369-F1
#
_cell.length_a   1.000
_cell.length_b   1.000
_cell.length_c   1.000
_cell.angle_alpha   90.00
_cell.angle_beta   90.00
_cell.angle_gamma   90.00
#
_symmetry.space_group_name_H-M   'P 1'
#
loop_
_entity.id
_entity.type
_entity.pdbx_description
1 polymer ?
#
loop_
_entity_poly.entity_id
_entity_poly.type
_entity_poly.pdbx_seq_one_letter_code
_entity_poly.pdbx_strand_id
1 'polypeptide(L)'
;MSSPDLGSSLVTLSIRETTVKRLCKSHNIMTVNGQFPGPTLEINEGDSLIINLINRGRYNMTLHWHGVRQMRTGWSDGPEYVTQCPE
;
A
#
# COMPACT_ATOMS: atom_id res chain seq x y z
N MET A 1 -10.48 11.58 -32.40
CA MET A 1 -10.07 10.48 -31.51
C MET A 1 -9.09 11.06 -30.53
N SER A 2 -9.56 11.46 -29.35
CA SER A 2 -8.73 11.98 -28.27
C SER A 2 -7.97 10.82 -27.63
N SER A 3 -6.65 10.98 -27.46
CA SER A 3 -5.84 10.08 -26.63
C SER A 3 -6.47 9.97 -25.24
N PRO A 4 -6.56 8.77 -24.64
CA PRO A 4 -6.90 8.67 -23.23
C PRO A 4 -5.71 9.24 -22.44
N ASP A 5 -5.95 10.24 -21.60
CA ASP A 5 -4.99 10.60 -20.56
C ASP A 5 -4.75 9.35 -19.70
N LEU A 6 -3.58 8.71 -19.84
CA LEU A 6 -3.09 7.73 -18.86
C LEU A 6 -2.70 8.50 -17.59
N GLY A 7 -3.70 8.99 -16.86
CA GLY A 7 -3.52 9.74 -15.62
C GLY A 7 -2.97 8.84 -14.53
N SER A 8 -1.64 8.73 -14.44
CA SER A 8 -1.00 8.06 -13.31
C SER A 8 -1.34 8.83 -12.03
N SER A 9 -2.11 8.23 -11.14
CA SER A 9 -2.43 8.84 -9.85
C SER A 9 -1.29 8.55 -8.87
N LEU A 10 -0.74 9.59 -8.22
CA LEU A 10 0.26 9.43 -7.16
C LEU A 10 -0.42 9.47 -5.79
N VAL A 11 -0.29 8.38 -5.03
CA VAL A 11 -0.80 8.28 -3.66
C VAL A 11 0.37 8.01 -2.72
N THR A 12 0.41 8.72 -1.58
CA THR A 12 1.40 8.45 -0.53
C THR A 12 0.74 7.67 0.61
N LEU A 13 1.35 6.52 0.95
CA LEU A 13 0.95 5.69 2.08
C LEU A 13 2.06 5.71 3.12
N SER A 14 1.75 6.14 4.34
CA SER A 14 2.67 6.13 5.48
C SER A 14 2.35 4.98 6.40
N ILE A 15 3.29 4.06 6.58
CA ILE A 15 3.17 3.06 7.63
C ILE A 15 3.60 3.67 8.96
N ARG A 16 2.78 3.53 10.00
CA ARG A 16 3.09 4.02 11.35
C ARG A 16 2.45 3.16 12.43
N GLU A 17 3.04 3.17 13.62
CA GLU A 17 2.44 2.60 14.81
C GLU A 17 1.27 3.49 15.26
N THR A 18 0.14 2.89 15.61
CA THR A 18 -1.06 3.62 16.06
C THR A 18 -1.78 2.81 17.14
N THR A 19 -2.16 3.49 18.22
CA THR A 19 -2.95 2.89 19.30
C THR A 19 -4.40 2.69 18.83
N VAL A 20 -4.84 1.44 18.78
CA VAL A 20 -6.21 1.05 18.41
C VAL A 20 -6.87 0.37 19.59
N LYS A 21 -8.10 0.77 19.91
CA LYS A 21 -8.92 0.17 20.97
C LYS A 21 -9.98 -0.76 20.37
N ARG A 22 -9.97 -2.03 20.76
CA ARG A 22 -10.99 -3.02 20.41
C ARG A 22 -11.30 -3.87 21.63
N LEU A 23 -12.57 -4.23 21.84
CA LEU A 23 -13.00 -5.08 22.96
C LEU A 23 -12.45 -4.60 24.33
N CYS A 24 -12.49 -3.29 24.57
CA CYS A 24 -11.96 -2.63 25.78
C CYS A 24 -10.45 -2.75 26.02
N LYS A 25 -9.67 -3.28 25.06
CA LYS A 25 -8.20 -3.35 25.11
C LYS A 25 -7.58 -2.42 24.09
N SER A 26 -6.50 -1.75 24.49
CA SER A 26 -5.71 -0.88 23.61
C SER A 26 -4.44 -1.60 23.20
N HIS A 27 -4.15 -1.61 21.90
CA HIS A 27 -2.94 -2.19 21.33
C HIS A 27 -2.30 -1.18 20.38
N ASN A 28 -0.99 -1.05 20.43
CA ASN A 28 -0.25 -0.38 19.37
C ASN A 28 -0.06 -1.36 18.23
N ILE A 29 -0.55 -1.01 17.05
CA ILE A 29 -0.46 -1.84 15.85
C ILE A 29 0.13 -1.03 14.70
N MET A 30 0.72 -1.71 13.72
CA MET A 30 1.12 -1.08 12.47
C MET A 30 -0.11 -0.80 11.62
N THR A 31 -0.19 0.41 11.07
CA THR A 31 -1.33 0.89 10.28
C THR A 31 -0.85 1.67 9.07
N VAL A 32 -1.69 1.74 8.04
CA VAL A 32 -1.48 2.63 6.89
C VAL A 32 -2.19 3.95 7.17
N ASN A 33 -1.46 5.06 7.10
CA ASN A 33 -1.95 6.41 7.40
C ASN A 33 -2.62 6.55 8.78
N GLY A 34 -2.27 5.70 9.75
CA GLY A 34 -2.90 5.71 11.09
C GLY A 34 -4.31 5.16 11.13
N GLN A 35 -4.75 4.50 10.06
CA GLN A 35 -6.11 3.98 9.93
C GLN A 35 -6.11 2.46 10.06
N PHE A 36 -7.13 1.94 10.74
CA PHE A 36 -7.39 0.51 10.85
C PHE A 36 -8.91 0.25 10.65
N PRO A 37 -9.33 -0.31 9.50
CA PRO A 37 -8.52 -0.68 8.32
C PRO A 37 -7.80 0.51 7.66
N GLY A 38 -6.80 0.22 6.83
CA GLY A 38 -6.12 1.25 6.03
C GLY A 38 -7.06 1.96 5.05
N PRO A 39 -6.62 3.05 4.40
CA PRO A 39 -7.44 3.76 3.43
C PRO A 39 -7.77 2.89 2.20
N THR A 40 -8.97 3.06 1.66
CA THR A 40 -9.36 2.48 0.38
C THR A 40 -8.60 3.17 -0.76
N LEU A 41 -8.05 2.38 -1.68
CA LEU A 41 -7.54 2.86 -2.95
C LEU A 41 -8.60 2.59 -4.02
N GLU A 42 -9.17 3.65 -4.58
CA GLU A 42 -10.17 3.58 -5.65
C GLU A 42 -9.53 3.98 -6.97
N ILE A 43 -9.73 3.14 -7.99
CA ILE A 43 -9.05 3.20 -9.28
C ILE A 43 -9.99 2.58 -10.33
N ASN A 44 -9.98 3.09 -11.57
CA ASN A 44 -10.74 2.50 -12.66
C ASN A 44 -9.93 1.43 -13.40
N GLU A 45 -10.64 0.53 -14.09
CA GLU A 45 -10.02 -0.45 -14.97
C GLU A 45 -9.17 0.26 -16.05
N GLY A 46 -7.92 -0.20 -16.21
CA GLY A 46 -6.96 0.36 -17.17
C GLY A 46 -6.09 1.50 -16.63
N ASP A 47 -6.40 2.07 -15.47
CA ASP A 47 -5.57 3.09 -14.84
C ASP A 47 -4.26 2.49 -14.30
N SER A 48 -3.26 3.36 -14.12
CA SER A 48 -2.02 3.03 -13.39
C SER A 48 -1.95 3.86 -12.11
N LEU A 49 -1.58 3.22 -11.01
CA LEU A 49 -1.44 3.84 -9.71
C LEU A 49 0.02 3.81 -9.27
N ILE A 50 0.57 4.97 -8.94
CA ILE A 50 1.89 5.09 -8.34
C ILE A 50 1.70 5.27 -6.84
N ILE A 51 2.31 4.39 -6.06
CA ILE A 51 2.22 4.43 -4.60
C ILE A 51 3.61 4.72 -4.03
N ASN A 52 3.72 5.87 -3.37
CA ASN A 52 4.88 6.20 -2.56
C ASN A 52 4.67 5.67 -1.14
N LEU A 53 5.27 4.52 -0.84
CA LEU A 53 5.19 3.88 0.47
C LEU A 53 6.33 4.39 1.37
N ILE A 54 5.96 4.98 2.51
CA ILE A 54 6.92 5.50 3.49
C ILE A 54 6.78 4.67 4.78
N ASN A 55 7.78 3.85 5.08
CA ASN A 55 7.84 3.15 6.35
C ASN A 55 8.34 4.09 7.47
N ARG A 56 7.46 4.46 8.40
CA ARG A 56 7.82 5.14 9.67
C ARG A 56 7.60 4.23 10.87
N GLY A 57 7.45 2.93 10.61
CA GLY A 57 7.29 1.89 11.61
C GLY A 57 8.60 1.43 12.20
N ARG A 58 8.50 0.57 13.22
CA ARG A 58 9.65 -0.03 13.90
C ARG A 58 10.15 -1.34 13.28
N TYR A 59 9.48 -1.84 12.25
CA TYR A 59 9.77 -3.11 11.60
C TYR A 59 9.89 -2.90 10.09
N ASN A 60 10.82 -3.63 9.46
CA ASN A 60 10.87 -3.74 8.01
C ASN A 60 9.60 -4.44 7.52
N MET A 61 9.11 -4.04 6.35
CA MET A 61 7.91 -4.62 5.77
C MET A 61 7.84 -4.47 4.25
N THR A 62 6.89 -5.19 3.68
CA THR A 62 6.47 -5.04 2.29
C THR A 62 4.94 -4.93 2.22
N LEU A 63 4.41 -4.39 1.13
CA LEU A 63 2.97 -4.36 0.83
C LEU A 63 2.71 -5.14 -0.45
N HIS A 64 1.63 -5.93 -0.44
CA HIS A 64 1.19 -6.69 -1.62
C HIS A 64 -0.19 -6.23 -2.09
N TRP A 65 -0.31 -6.06 -3.42
CA TRP A 65 -1.55 -5.66 -4.08
C TRP A 65 -2.38 -6.89 -4.45
N HIS A 66 -3.00 -7.50 -3.44
CA HIS A 66 -3.70 -8.78 -3.62
C HIS A 66 -4.72 -8.73 -4.76
N GLY A 67 -4.53 -9.58 -5.77
CA GLY A 67 -5.39 -9.68 -6.95
C GLY A 67 -4.94 -8.84 -8.16
N VAL A 68 -3.99 -7.93 -8.01
CA VAL A 68 -3.40 -7.20 -9.15
C VAL A 68 -2.38 -8.10 -9.84
N ARG A 69 -2.54 -8.31 -11.15
CA ARG A 69 -1.75 -9.28 -11.90
C ARG A 69 -0.26 -8.90 -12.07
N GLN A 70 0.08 -7.62 -11.95
CA GLN A 70 1.44 -7.08 -12.12
C GLN A 70 2.14 -7.55 -13.42
N MET A 71 1.43 -7.45 -14.55
CA MET A 71 1.97 -7.87 -15.85
C MET A 71 3.22 -7.04 -16.21
N ARG A 72 4.37 -7.70 -16.22
CA ARG A 72 5.69 -7.08 -16.50
C ARG A 72 6.13 -6.04 -15.45
N THR A 73 5.52 -6.04 -14.26
CA THR A 73 5.81 -5.12 -13.14
C THR A 73 6.00 -5.87 -11.82
N GLY A 74 6.54 -7.10 -11.88
CA GLY A 74 6.67 -7.99 -10.72
C GLY A 74 7.50 -7.41 -9.57
N TRP A 75 8.40 -6.45 -9.84
CA TRP A 75 9.15 -5.74 -8.80
C TRP A 75 8.27 -4.92 -7.84
N SER A 76 7.04 -4.60 -8.23
CA SER A 76 6.06 -3.89 -7.40
C SER A 76 5.04 -4.83 -6.73
N ASP A 77 5.25 -6.15 -6.79
CA ASP A 77 4.26 -7.12 -6.31
C ASP A 77 4.23 -7.25 -4.78
N GLY A 78 5.39 -7.20 -4.11
CA GLY A 78 5.46 -7.11 -2.66
C GLY A 78 5.85 -8.35 -1.84
N PRO A 79 5.68 -9.62 -2.27
CA PRO A 79 6.06 -10.76 -1.43
C PRO A 79 7.54 -10.72 -1.01
N GLU A 80 7.76 -10.68 0.30
CA GLU A 80 9.07 -10.54 0.93
C GLU A 80 10.04 -11.64 0.47
N TYR A 81 11.25 -11.23 0.07
CA TYR A 81 12.32 -12.08 -0.48
C TYR A 81 11.98 -12.86 -1.76
N VAL A 82 10.80 -12.66 -2.34
CA VAL A 82 10.45 -13.18 -3.67
C VAL A 82 10.63 -12.09 -4.72
N THR A 83 10.01 -10.93 -4.51
CA THR A 83 10.06 -9.82 -5.47
C THR A 83 10.81 -8.59 -4.95
N GLN A 84 10.98 -8.46 -3.63
CA GLN A 84 11.75 -7.38 -3.01
C GLN A 84 12.24 -7.74 -1.59
N CYS A 85 13.30 -7.07 -1.14
CA CYS A 85 13.67 -7.06 0.28
C CYS A 85 12.72 -6.14 1.08
N PRO A 86 12.53 -6.40 2.38
CA PRO A 86 11.71 -5.56 3.25
C PRO A 86 12.49 -4.30 3.71
N GLU A 87 11.81 -3.16 3.75
CA GLU A 87 12.35 -1.84 4.16
C GLU A 87 11.57 -1.26 5.33
#